data_AF-A0A382EG85-F1
#
_entry.id   AF-A0A382EG85-F1
#
_cell.length_a   1.000
_cell.length_b   1.000
_cell.length_c   1.000
_cell.angle_alpha   90.00
_cell.angle_beta   90.00
_cell.angle_gamma   90.00
#
_symmetry.space_group_name_H-M   'P 1'
#
loop_
_entity.id
_entity.type
_entity.pdbx_description
1 polymer ?
#
loop_
_entity_poly.entity_id
_entity_poly.type
_entity_poly.pdbx_seq_one_letter_code
_entity_poly.pdbx_strand_id
1 'polypeptide(L)'
;VHNLGYLSGGRTGSLEMLTLCDEMIGWISKMANGVTVNTDTLALEVIQRAAHNNDYLTDPHTQARFLTENWYPDLSERSDAEAWQNAGGLDMQARVKQKLRDILD
;
A
#
# COMPACT_ATOMS: atom_id res chain seq x y z
N VAL A 1 -14.56 -4.55 -11.43
CA VAL A 1 -13.55 -4.11 -12.42
C VAL A 1 -13.29 -5.27 -13.36
N HIS A 2 -13.32 -5.10 -14.69
CA HIS A 2 -13.30 -6.23 -15.64
C HIS A 2 -12.10 -6.28 -16.60
N ASN A 3 -11.30 -5.21 -16.69
CA ASN A 3 -10.18 -5.10 -17.65
C ASN A 3 -8.81 -5.31 -16.98
N LEU A 4 -8.74 -6.16 -15.96
CA LEU A 4 -7.49 -6.41 -15.23
C LEU A 4 -6.66 -7.44 -15.99
N GLY A 5 -5.35 -7.17 -16.12
CA GLY A 5 -4.46 -8.04 -16.88
C GLY A 5 -4.59 -7.94 -18.41
N TYR A 6 -5.45 -7.06 -18.93
CA TYR A 6 -5.62 -6.89 -20.38
C TYR A 6 -4.47 -6.08 -20.99
N LEU A 7 -3.93 -6.60 -22.08
CA LEU A 7 -2.90 -5.98 -22.90
C LEU A 7 -3.39 -5.85 -24.36
N SER A 8 -2.70 -5.03 -25.16
CA SER A 8 -2.97 -4.86 -26.59
C SER A 8 -4.44 -4.54 -26.93
N GLY A 9 -5.10 -3.74 -26.08
CA GLY A 9 -6.52 -3.39 -26.23
C GLY A 9 -7.48 -4.53 -25.92
N GLY A 10 -7.12 -5.43 -25.01
CA GLY A 10 -7.94 -6.59 -24.60
C GLY A 10 -7.80 -7.82 -25.49
N ARG A 11 -6.86 -7.82 -26.44
CA ARG A 11 -6.59 -8.98 -27.32
C ARG A 11 -5.74 -10.04 -26.64
N THR A 12 -5.00 -9.67 -25.60
CA THR A 12 -4.10 -10.56 -24.87
C THR A 12 -4.31 -10.35 -23.37
N GLY A 13 -4.32 -11.45 -22.61
CA GLY A 13 -4.28 -11.42 -21.14
C GLY A 13 -2.88 -11.74 -20.63
N SER A 14 -2.47 -11.10 -19.53
CA SER A 14 -1.22 -11.40 -18.81
C SER A 14 -1.50 -11.58 -17.32
N LEU A 15 -1.09 -12.74 -16.79
CA LEU A 15 -1.19 -13.03 -15.36
C LEU A 15 -0.24 -12.14 -14.53
N GLU A 16 0.93 -11.78 -15.08
CA GLU A 16 1.84 -10.80 -14.45
C GLU A 16 1.14 -9.44 -14.34
N MET A 17 0.50 -8.98 -15.41
CA MET A 17 -0.24 -7.71 -15.40
C MET A 17 -1.44 -7.79 -14.44
N LEU A 18 -2.14 -8.93 -14.38
CA LEU A 18 -3.23 -9.13 -13.42
C LEU A 18 -2.73 -9.04 -11.97
N THR A 19 -1.58 -9.63 -11.68
CA THR A 19 -0.93 -9.58 -10.36
C THR A 19 -0.52 -8.15 -10.00
N LEU A 20 -0.02 -7.38 -10.97
CA LEU A 20 0.25 -5.95 -10.75
C LEU A 20 -1.03 -5.13 -10.56
N CYS A 21 -2.10 -5.46 -11.30
CA CYS A 21 -3.39 -4.80 -11.15
C CYS A 21 -4.02 -5.03 -9.77
N ASP A 22 -3.79 -6.18 -9.14
CA ASP A 22 -4.23 -6.48 -7.76
C ASP A 22 -3.69 -5.46 -6.76
N GLU A 23 -2.39 -5.19 -6.81
CA GLU A 23 -1.73 -4.15 -6.01
C GLU A 23 -2.38 -2.77 -6.21
N MET A 24 -2.58 -2.37 -7.47
CA MET A 24 -3.20 -1.08 -7.80
C MET A 24 -4.63 -0.98 -7.27
N ILE A 25 -5.40 -2.06 -7.33
CA ILE A 25 -6.76 -2.10 -6.78
C ILE A 25 -6.71 -1.94 -5.26
N GLY A 26 -5.80 -2.60 -4.55
CA GLY A 26 -5.65 -2.44 -3.11
C GLY A 26 -5.52 -0.97 -2.71
N TRP A 27 -4.66 -0.23 -3.42
CA TRP A 27 -4.48 1.20 -3.19
C TRP A 27 -5.74 2.02 -3.54
N ILE A 28 -6.33 1.81 -4.72
CA ILE A 28 -7.52 2.54 -5.18
C ILE A 28 -8.71 2.27 -4.25
N SER A 29 -8.90 1.03 -3.80
CA SER A 29 -9.95 0.64 -2.87
C SER A 29 -9.80 1.34 -1.53
N LYS A 30 -8.59 1.44 -0.96
CA LYS A 30 -8.37 2.23 0.26
C LYS A 30 -8.70 3.70 0.05
N MET A 31 -8.28 4.27 -1.08
CA MET A 31 -8.59 5.67 -1.42
C MET A 31 -10.10 5.90 -1.58
N ALA A 32 -10.81 4.96 -2.22
CA ALA A 32 -12.25 5.05 -2.48
C ALA A 32 -13.11 4.99 -1.21
N ASN A 33 -12.59 4.46 -0.09
CA ASN A 33 -13.28 4.48 1.20
C ASN A 33 -13.51 5.90 1.74
N GLY A 34 -12.82 6.90 1.18
CA GLY A 34 -12.96 8.30 1.58
C GLY A 34 -12.38 8.59 2.96
N VAL A 35 -12.79 9.71 3.54
CA VAL A 35 -12.32 10.17 4.85
C VAL A 35 -13.50 10.19 5.82
N THR A 36 -13.39 9.39 6.88
CA THR A 36 -14.37 9.44 7.97
C THR A 36 -14.13 10.70 8.79
N VAL A 37 -15.14 11.55 8.96
CA VAL A 37 -15.05 12.80 9.73
C VAL A 37 -15.91 12.69 10.98
N ASN A 38 -15.28 12.58 12.14
CA ASN A 38 -15.91 12.61 13.46
C ASN A 38 -14.91 13.11 14.52
N THR A 39 -15.34 13.23 15.77
CA THR A 39 -14.49 13.74 16.87
C THR A 39 -13.19 12.96 17.04
N ASP A 40 -13.23 11.63 16.86
CA ASP A 40 -12.06 10.76 17.01
C ASP A 40 -11.08 10.90 15.83
N THR A 41 -11.59 10.94 14.60
CA THR A 41 -10.76 11.04 13.38
C THR A 41 -10.23 12.45 13.11
N LEU A 42 -10.83 13.48 13.72
CA LEU A 42 -10.27 14.83 13.77
C LEU A 42 -9.02 14.92 14.66
N ALA A 43 -8.86 14.00 15.62
CA ALA A 43 -7.67 13.84 16.45
C ALA A 43 -7.19 15.13 17.17
N LEU A 44 -8.11 16.03 17.56
CA LEU A 44 -7.76 17.32 18.16
C LEU A 44 -6.95 17.17 19.47
N GLU A 45 -7.28 16.17 20.28
CA GLU A 45 -6.53 15.88 21.51
C GLU A 45 -5.11 15.39 21.23
N VAL A 46 -4.91 14.61 20.15
CA VAL A 46 -3.58 14.15 19.72
C VAL A 46 -2.74 15.36 19.31
N ILE A 47 -3.31 16.27 18.52
CA ILE A 47 -2.64 17.52 18.11
C ILE A 47 -2.21 18.33 19.34
N GLN A 48 -3.09 18.45 20.34
CA GLN A 48 -2.77 19.17 21.58
C GLN A 48 -1.65 18.50 22.37
N ARG A 49 -1.65 17.16 22.50
CA ARG A 49 -0.57 16.42 23.18
C ARG A 49 0.76 16.53 22.45
N ALA A 50 0.74 16.36 21.13
CA ALA A 50 1.92 16.39 20.29
C ALA A 50 2.52 17.79 20.13
N ALA A 51 1.75 18.86 20.36
CA ALA A 51 2.21 20.25 20.19
C ALA A 51 3.49 20.60 20.97
N HIS A 52 3.74 19.94 22.10
CA HIS A 52 4.91 20.22 22.93
C HIS A 52 6.21 19.64 22.37
N ASN A 53 6.16 18.41 21.86
CA ASN A 53 7.36 17.62 21.51
C ASN A 53 7.41 17.20 20.03
N ASN A 54 6.37 17.53 19.26
CA ASN A 54 6.15 17.13 17.87
C ASN A 54 6.23 15.60 17.66
N ASP A 55 5.76 14.82 18.64
CA ASP A 55 5.72 13.36 18.56
C ASP A 55 4.27 12.87 18.40
N TYR A 56 4.01 12.26 17.26
CA TYR A 56 2.75 11.60 16.93
C TYR A 56 2.89 10.08 16.84
N LEU A 57 4.12 9.56 16.75
CA LEU A 57 4.36 8.14 16.49
C LEU A 57 4.13 7.30 17.74
N THR A 58 4.47 7.84 18.91
CA THR A 58 4.31 7.14 20.19
C THR A 58 2.91 7.30 20.79
N ASP A 59 2.06 8.17 20.23
CA ASP A 59 0.71 8.41 20.76
C ASP A 59 -0.17 7.14 20.64
N PRO A 60 -0.92 6.76 21.69
CA PRO A 60 -1.82 5.61 21.64
C PRO A 60 -2.85 5.67 20.51
N HIS A 61 -3.29 6.88 20.11
CA HIS A 61 -4.23 7.07 19.02
C HIS A 61 -3.65 6.61 17.68
N THR A 62 -2.39 6.95 17.42
CA THR A 62 -1.65 6.54 16.23
C THR A 62 -1.36 5.04 16.25
N GLN A 63 -0.88 4.50 17.38
CA GLN A 63 -0.57 3.07 17.49
C GLN A 63 -1.80 2.17 17.29
N ALA A 64 -2.97 2.62 17.73
CA ALA A 64 -4.22 1.88 17.52
C ALA A 64 -4.71 1.89 16.07
N ARG A 65 -4.26 2.84 15.24
CA ARG A 65 -4.83 3.12 13.91
C ARG A 65 -3.88 2.95 12.74
N PHE A 66 -2.57 2.93 12.95
CA PHE A 66 -1.62 2.99 11.83
C PHE A 66 -1.78 1.83 10.83
N LEU A 67 -2.20 0.64 11.27
CA LEU A 67 -2.46 -0.51 10.40
C LEU A 67 -3.83 -0.46 9.71
N THR A 68 -4.81 0.22 10.30
CA THR A 68 -6.18 0.28 9.75
C THR A 68 -6.37 1.49 8.84
N GLU A 69 -5.69 2.59 9.14
CA GLU A 69 -5.81 3.86 8.40
C GLU A 69 -4.87 3.94 7.20
N ASN A 70 -3.76 3.20 7.19
CA ASN A 70 -2.87 3.12 6.03
C ASN A 70 -3.17 1.90 5.16
N TRP A 71 -2.79 2.00 3.89
CA TRP A 71 -2.62 0.84 3.02
C TRP A 71 -1.13 0.50 2.91
N TYR A 72 -0.83 -0.79 3.01
CA TYR A 72 0.52 -1.33 2.89
C TYR A 72 0.61 -2.12 1.57
N PRO A 73 1.56 -1.78 0.69
CA PRO A 73 1.80 -2.49 -0.55
C PRO A 73 2.43 -3.85 -0.29
N ASP A 74 2.08 -4.82 -1.12
CA ASP A 74 2.79 -6.10 -1.18
C ASP A 74 3.90 -6.07 -2.25
N LEU A 75 3.62 -5.41 -3.38
CA LEU A 75 4.53 -5.37 -4.54
C LEU A 75 5.36 -4.09 -4.62
N SER A 76 4.83 -2.96 -4.16
CA SER A 76 5.54 -1.68 -4.25
C SER A 76 6.63 -1.57 -3.19
N GLU A 77 7.86 -1.21 -3.59
CA GLU A 77 8.94 -0.95 -2.63
C GLU A 77 8.82 0.45 -2.03
N ARG A 78 8.99 0.55 -0.71
CA ARG A 78 9.03 1.83 0.03
C ARG A 78 10.27 1.98 0.90
N SER A 79 11.16 1.00 0.91
CA SER A 79 12.47 1.12 1.53
C SER A 79 13.30 2.20 0.85
N ASP A 80 14.32 2.69 1.54
CA ASP A 80 15.37 3.48 0.89
C ASP A 80 16.17 2.65 -0.12
N ALA A 81 17.00 3.34 -0.90
CA ALA A 81 17.75 2.73 -1.99
C ALA A 81 18.82 1.74 -1.51
N GLU A 82 19.44 1.99 -0.36
CA GLU A 82 20.48 1.11 0.20
C GLU A 82 19.85 -0.21 0.69
N ALA A 83 18.74 -0.12 1.42
CA ALA A 83 17.97 -1.27 1.86
C ALA A 83 17.45 -2.10 0.67
N TRP A 84 16.94 -1.46 -0.39
CA TRP A 84 16.48 -2.15 -1.59
C TRP A 84 17.63 -2.88 -2.32
N GLN A 85 18.80 -2.23 -2.45
CA GLN A 85 19.99 -2.84 -3.04
C GLN A 85 20.47 -4.05 -2.22
N ASN A 86 20.54 -3.90 -0.89
CA ASN A 86 20.93 -4.97 0.02
C ASN A 86 19.95 -6.14 0.01
N ALA A 87 18.67 -5.89 -0.26
CA ALA A 87 17.63 -6.91 -0.43
C ALA A 87 17.63 -7.57 -1.83
N GLY A 88 18.63 -7.28 -2.68
CA GLY A 88 18.81 -7.89 -3.99
C GLY A 88 18.39 -7.03 -5.18
N GLY A 89 17.89 -5.81 -4.94
CA GLY A 89 17.66 -4.83 -6.02
C GLY A 89 16.66 -5.29 -7.07
N LEU A 90 15.63 -6.06 -6.69
CA LEU A 90 14.66 -6.58 -7.64
C LEU A 90 13.79 -5.46 -8.21
N ASP A 91 13.70 -5.40 -9.54
CA ASP A 91 12.76 -4.54 -10.22
C ASP A 91 11.31 -5.03 -10.05
N MET A 92 10.35 -4.18 -10.44
CA MET A 92 8.93 -4.48 -10.34
C MET A 92 8.55 -5.76 -11.11
N GLN A 93 9.15 -6.01 -12.28
CA GLN A 93 8.80 -7.17 -13.09
C GLN A 93 9.24 -8.48 -12.40
N ALA A 94 10.44 -8.50 -11.83
CA ALA A 94 10.95 -9.64 -11.07
C ALA A 94 10.08 -9.93 -9.85
N ARG A 95 9.67 -8.89 -9.10
CA ARG A 95 8.76 -9.01 -7.94
C ARG A 95 7.38 -9.54 -8.33
N VAL A 96 6.79 -9.01 -9.40
CA VAL A 96 5.51 -9.50 -9.95
C VAL A 96 5.61 -10.97 -10.33
N LYS A 97 6.68 -11.38 -11.02
CA LYS A 97 6.92 -12.78 -11.38
C LYS A 97 7.06 -13.68 -10.15
N GLN A 98 7.72 -13.20 -9.09
CA GLN A 98 7.85 -13.93 -7.84
C GLN A 98 6.48 -14.10 -7.16
N LYS A 99 5.74 -13.00 -6.94
CA LYS A 99 4.40 -13.07 -6.33
C LYS A 99 3.45 -13.95 -7.14
N LEU A 100 3.50 -13.90 -8.48
CA LEU A 100 2.69 -14.76 -9.33
C LEU A 100 3.02 -16.25 -9.12
N ARG A 101 4.31 -16.62 -9.00
CA ARG A 101 4.69 -18.00 -8.67
C ARG A 101 4.16 -18.39 -7.30
N ASP A 102 4.37 -17.55 -6.30
CA ASP A 102 3.93 -17.82 -4.92
C ASP A 102 2.41 -17.99 -4.79
N ILE A 103 1.62 -17.36 -5.68
CA ILE A 103 0.16 -17.52 -5.74
C ILE A 103 -0.27 -18.84 -6.43
N LEU A 104 0.52 -19.32 -7.40
CA LEU A 104 0.19 -20.48 -8.22
C LEU A 104 0.70 -21.81 -7.66
N ASP A 105 1.75 -21.77 -6.84
CA ASP A 105 2.30 -22.91 -6.11
C ASP A 105 1.42 -23.31 -4.92
#